data_AF-A0A8T1FQU7-F1
#
_entry.id   AF-A0A8T1FQU7-F1
#
_cell.length_a   1.000
_cell.length_b   1.000
_cell.length_c   1.000
_cell.angle_alpha   90.00
_cell.angle_beta   90.00
_cell.angle_gamma   90.00
#
_symmetry.space_group_name_H-M   'P 1'
#
loop_
_entity.id
_entity.type
_entity.pdbx_description
1 polymer ?
#
loop_
_entity_poly.entity_id
_entity_poly.type
_entity_poly.pdbx_seq_one_letter_code
_entity_poly.pdbx_strand_id
1 'polypeptide(L)'
;MEKPASGWFLHWSSTTRDTWGIFREHVLQHFEASNYQSVLREKLQRLKQTVDIETYNGEYSALIFRVERMSVLDQVLCYANGLKSRTRSYVKLENPETLSEAMDVAVKYEDTHFVDEVRDLQARQDKRKPLVEQGSSGEKSFKGKPFRGKGRFKPRPHSKRAEDRTCFHCKKPGHIKANFFLWKKEQGNQGNGQPRQ
;
A
#
# COMPACT_ATOMS: atom_id res chain seq x y z
N MET A 1 -8.93 -11.57 -41.37
CA MET A 1 -7.98 -10.44 -41.25
C MET A 1 -6.58 -11.03 -41.03
N GLU A 2 -6.12 -11.94 -41.90
CA GLU A 2 -4.95 -12.82 -41.66
C GLU A 2 -3.70 -12.45 -42.50
N LYS A 3 -3.81 -11.44 -43.35
CA LYS A 3 -2.89 -11.20 -44.48
C LYS A 3 -1.43 -10.82 -44.14
N PRO A 4 -1.07 -10.18 -43.00
CA PRO A 4 0.32 -9.79 -42.75
C PRO A 4 1.24 -10.99 -42.45
N ALA A 5 0.74 -12.00 -41.73
CA ALA A 5 1.58 -13.09 -41.22
C ALA A 5 1.91 -14.13 -42.30
N SER A 6 0.95 -14.45 -43.18
CA SER A 6 1.12 -15.45 -44.23
C SER A 6 2.16 -15.05 -45.29
N GLY A 7 2.18 -13.76 -45.68
CA GLY A 7 3.16 -13.25 -46.64
C GLY A 7 4.58 -13.26 -46.08
N TRP A 8 4.74 -12.85 -44.83
CA TRP A 8 6.02 -12.93 -44.13
C TRP A 8 6.53 -14.37 -44.02
N PHE A 9 5.65 -15.31 -43.66
CA PHE A 9 6.02 -16.72 -43.51
C PHE A 9 6.55 -17.33 -44.82
N LEU A 10 5.83 -17.12 -45.94
CA LEU A 10 6.25 -17.63 -47.26
C LEU A 10 7.61 -17.08 -47.69
N HIS A 11 7.85 -15.78 -47.45
CA HIS A 11 9.15 -15.16 -47.72
C HIS A 11 10.25 -15.76 -46.82
N TRP A 12 10.00 -15.88 -45.52
CA TRP A 12 10.95 -16.44 -44.56
C TRP A 12 11.34 -17.89 -44.91
N SER A 13 10.37 -18.75 -45.22
CA SER A 13 10.59 -20.16 -45.58
C SER A 13 11.36 -20.34 -46.89
N SER A 14 11.34 -19.33 -47.77
CA SER A 14 12.08 -19.37 -49.04
C SER A 14 13.54 -18.93 -48.93
N THR A 15 13.93 -18.28 -47.84
CA THR A 15 15.24 -17.59 -47.71
C THR A 15 16.10 -18.10 -46.55
N THR A 16 15.53 -18.89 -45.63
CA THR A 16 16.22 -19.31 -44.40
C THR A 16 16.33 -20.83 -44.34
N ARG A 17 17.43 -21.38 -43.79
CA ARG A 17 17.58 -22.84 -43.57
C ARG A 17 16.86 -23.30 -42.30
N ASP A 18 16.24 -24.46 -42.40
CA ASP A 18 15.14 -24.89 -41.52
C ASP A 18 15.62 -25.50 -40.20
N THR A 19 15.51 -24.72 -39.12
CA THR A 19 15.32 -25.31 -37.79
C THR A 19 14.19 -24.58 -37.09
N TRP A 20 13.44 -25.31 -36.26
CA TRP A 20 12.35 -24.74 -35.46
C TRP A 20 12.82 -23.58 -34.57
N GLY A 21 14.06 -23.63 -34.07
CA GLY A 21 14.65 -22.57 -33.25
C GLY A 21 14.80 -21.25 -34.00
N ILE A 22 15.34 -21.29 -35.22
CA ILE A 22 15.53 -20.09 -36.07
C ILE A 22 14.16 -19.50 -36.47
N PHE A 23 13.19 -20.37 -36.77
CA PHE A 23 11.83 -19.93 -37.05
C PHE A 23 11.22 -19.16 -35.89
N ARG A 24 11.26 -19.73 -34.69
CA ARG A 24 10.73 -19.11 -33.48
C ARG A 24 11.35 -17.73 -33.25
N GLU A 25 12.68 -17.63 -33.33
CA GLU A 25 13.41 -16.38 -33.14
C GLU A 25 12.94 -15.29 -34.12
N HIS A 26 12.82 -15.62 -35.41
CA HIS A 26 12.42 -14.66 -36.44
C HIS A 26 10.94 -14.26 -36.32
N VAL A 27 10.05 -15.18 -35.89
CA VAL A 27 8.65 -14.85 -35.59
C VAL A 27 8.58 -13.83 -34.45
N LEU A 28 9.31 -14.08 -33.36
CA LEU A 28 9.36 -13.16 -32.23
C LEU A 28 9.93 -11.81 -32.67
N GLN A 29 11.04 -11.80 -33.41
CA GLN A 29 11.63 -10.55 -33.91
C GLN A 29 10.69 -9.73 -34.81
N HIS A 30 9.85 -10.38 -35.61
CA HIS A 30 8.98 -9.68 -36.57
C HIS A 30 7.64 -9.26 -35.98
N PHE A 31 7.09 -10.01 -35.03
CA PHE A 31 5.74 -9.80 -34.51
C PHE A 31 5.68 -9.39 -33.02
N GLU A 32 6.73 -9.65 -32.25
CA GLU A 32 6.83 -9.21 -30.86
C GLU A 32 7.36 -7.77 -30.82
N ALA A 33 6.68 -6.90 -30.09
CA ALA A 33 7.19 -5.56 -29.87
C ALA A 33 8.48 -5.63 -29.05
N SER A 34 9.48 -4.80 -29.40
CA SER A 34 10.79 -4.79 -28.73
C SER A 34 10.73 -4.52 -27.21
N ASN A 35 9.63 -3.96 -26.72
CA ASN A 35 9.36 -3.69 -25.30
C ASN A 35 8.39 -4.69 -24.64
N TYR A 36 8.00 -5.77 -25.30
CA TYR A 36 6.96 -6.69 -24.83
C TYR A 36 7.22 -7.23 -23.42
N GLN A 37 8.43 -7.75 -23.18
CA GLN A 37 8.82 -8.26 -21.85
C GLN A 37 8.78 -7.17 -20.78
N SER A 38 9.22 -5.95 -21.10
CA SER A 38 9.16 -4.80 -20.20
C SER A 38 7.71 -4.44 -19.84
N VAL A 39 6.81 -4.43 -20.84
CA VAL A 39 5.38 -4.15 -20.64
C VAL A 39 4.73 -5.22 -19.75
N LEU A 40 5.04 -6.51 -19.94
CA LEU A 40 4.52 -7.56 -19.09
C LEU A 40 4.99 -7.43 -17.64
N ARG A 41 6.27 -7.14 -17.43
CA ARG A 41 6.85 -6.93 -16.09
C ARG A 41 6.27 -5.71 -15.40
N GLU A 42 6.06 -4.61 -16.13
CA GLU A 42 5.39 -3.41 -15.61
C GLU A 42 3.94 -3.71 -15.22
N LYS A 43 3.21 -4.48 -16.03
CA LYS A 43 1.84 -4.94 -15.70
C LYS A 43 1.82 -5.79 -14.44
N LEU A 44 2.74 -6.74 -14.29
CA LEU A 44 2.85 -7.55 -13.07
C LEU A 44 3.09 -6.70 -11.82
N GLN A 45 4.04 -5.75 -11.89
CA GLN A 45 4.36 -4.88 -10.74
C GLN A 45 3.17 -4.00 -10.32
N ARG A 46 2.36 -3.57 -11.29
CA ARG A 46 1.16 -2.75 -11.07
C ARG A 46 -0.07 -3.56 -10.70
N LEU A 47 -0.07 -4.87 -10.90
CA LEU A 47 -1.19 -5.73 -10.57
C LEU A 47 -1.45 -5.68 -9.06
N LYS A 48 -2.72 -5.53 -8.70
CA LYS A 48 -3.19 -5.50 -7.32
C LYS A 48 -4.47 -6.31 -7.19
N GLN A 49 -4.56 -7.07 -6.11
CA GLN A 49 -5.80 -7.74 -5.71
C GLN A 49 -6.82 -6.65 -5.30
N THR A 50 -7.89 -6.51 -6.09
CA THR A 50 -8.92 -5.49 -5.89
C THR A 50 -10.18 -6.05 -5.25
N VAL A 51 -10.66 -7.20 -5.74
CA VAL A 51 -11.92 -7.80 -5.32
C VAL A 51 -11.65 -9.12 -4.60
N ASP A 52 -11.48 -10.20 -5.35
CA ASP A 52 -11.31 -11.56 -4.86
C ASP A 52 -9.94 -12.14 -5.26
N ILE A 53 -9.57 -13.23 -4.58
CA ILE A 53 -8.27 -13.87 -4.75
C ILE A 53 -8.19 -14.69 -6.04
N GLU A 54 -9.30 -15.28 -6.51
CA GLU A 54 -9.32 -16.12 -7.71
C GLU A 54 -9.07 -15.29 -8.97
N THR A 55 -9.75 -14.15 -9.10
CA THR A 55 -9.55 -13.19 -10.17
C THR A 55 -8.10 -12.71 -10.19
N TYR A 56 -7.55 -12.35 -9.03
CA TYR A 56 -6.15 -11.92 -8.93
C TYR A 56 -5.17 -13.04 -9.35
N ASN A 57 -5.39 -14.28 -8.90
CA ASN A 57 -4.57 -15.43 -9.28
C ASN A 57 -4.63 -15.69 -10.79
N GLY A 58 -5.81 -15.57 -11.40
CA GLY A 58 -6.01 -15.70 -12.84
C GLY A 58 -5.25 -14.63 -13.64
N GLU A 59 -5.40 -13.36 -13.26
CA GLU A 59 -4.71 -12.24 -13.91
C GLU A 59 -3.18 -12.34 -13.76
N TYR A 60 -2.70 -12.70 -12.57
CA TYR A 60 -1.28 -12.90 -12.31
C TYR A 60 -0.72 -14.05 -13.15
N SER A 61 -1.40 -15.20 -13.16
CA SER A 61 -1.01 -16.39 -13.95
C SER A 61 -0.96 -16.08 -15.44
N ALA A 62 -1.98 -15.38 -15.95
CA ALA A 62 -2.04 -14.98 -17.35
C ALA A 62 -0.85 -14.10 -17.75
N LEU A 63 -0.34 -13.25 -16.86
CA LEU A 63 0.84 -12.43 -17.13
C LEU A 63 2.14 -13.22 -16.98
N ILE A 64 2.32 -13.94 -15.87
CA ILE A 64 3.62 -14.53 -15.53
C ILE A 64 4.04 -15.64 -16.50
N PHE A 65 3.10 -16.41 -17.05
CA PHE A 65 3.43 -17.46 -18.03
C PHE A 65 3.99 -16.92 -19.36
N ARG A 66 3.84 -15.62 -19.63
CA ARG A 66 4.41 -14.96 -20.81
C ARG A 66 5.72 -14.23 -20.52
N VAL A 67 6.08 -14.08 -19.24
CA VAL A 67 7.31 -13.42 -18.85
C VAL A 67 8.46 -14.42 -18.90
N GLU A 68 9.49 -14.06 -19.65
CA GLU A 68 10.68 -14.88 -19.76
C GLU A 68 11.68 -14.57 -18.63
N ARG A 69 12.36 -15.62 -18.15
CA ARG A 69 13.52 -15.53 -17.23
C ARG A 69 13.23 -14.71 -15.95
N MET A 70 12.08 -14.89 -15.33
CA MET A 70 11.81 -14.36 -13.99
C MET A 70 12.12 -15.43 -12.93
N SER A 71 12.93 -15.10 -11.93
CA SER A 71 13.27 -16.05 -10.87
C SER A 71 12.03 -16.42 -10.05
N VAL A 72 11.98 -17.65 -9.51
CA VAL A 72 10.84 -18.07 -8.66
C VAL A 72 10.68 -17.14 -7.46
N LEU A 73 11.78 -16.70 -6.85
CA LEU A 73 11.77 -15.72 -5.77
C LEU A 73 11.11 -14.40 -6.18
N ASP A 74 11.46 -13.87 -7.36
CA ASP A 74 10.83 -12.64 -7.87
C ASP A 74 9.35 -12.84 -8.20
N GLN A 75 8.97 -14.03 -8.70
CA GLN A 75 7.58 -14.38 -8.95
C GLN A 75 6.77 -14.37 -7.65
N VAL A 76 7.25 -15.04 -6.60
CA VAL A 76 6.58 -15.08 -5.30
C VAL A 76 6.55 -13.68 -4.67
N LEU A 77 7.65 -12.93 -4.73
CA LEU A 77 7.74 -11.58 -4.17
C LEU A 77 6.77 -10.61 -4.87
N CYS A 78 6.75 -10.61 -6.21
CA CYS A 78 5.86 -9.76 -6.99
C CYS A 78 4.40 -10.10 -6.72
N TYR A 79 4.06 -11.41 -6.70
CA TYR A 79 2.74 -11.91 -6.33
C TYR A 79 2.30 -11.40 -4.95
N ALA A 80 3.13 -11.62 -3.92
CA ALA A 80 2.83 -11.20 -2.56
C ALA A 80 2.66 -9.67 -2.46
N ASN A 81 3.44 -8.88 -3.20
CA ASN A 81 3.34 -7.42 -3.20
C ASN A 81 2.06 -6.89 -3.88
N GLY A 82 1.39 -7.70 -4.71
CA GLY A 82 0.11 -7.37 -5.30
C GLY A 82 -1.10 -7.69 -4.42
N LEU A 83 -0.96 -8.56 -3.42
CA LEU A 83 -2.04 -8.95 -2.50
C LEU A 83 -2.51 -7.81 -1.58
N LYS A 84 -3.75 -7.94 -1.09
CA LYS A 84 -4.29 -7.14 0.02
C LYS A 84 -3.39 -7.24 1.24
N SER A 85 -3.35 -6.20 2.07
CA SER A 85 -2.36 -6.11 3.16
C SER A 85 -2.44 -7.26 4.17
N ARG A 86 -3.63 -7.79 4.45
CA ARG A 86 -3.82 -8.89 5.40
C ARG A 86 -3.31 -10.21 4.82
N THR A 87 -3.81 -10.57 3.64
CA THR A 87 -3.41 -11.75 2.87
C THR A 87 -1.91 -11.77 2.61
N ARG A 88 -1.33 -10.63 2.21
CA ARG A 88 0.12 -10.46 2.05
C ARG A 88 0.91 -10.79 3.31
N SER A 89 0.47 -10.32 4.47
CA SER A 89 1.17 -10.58 5.74
C SER A 89 1.17 -12.07 6.07
N TYR A 90 0.05 -12.76 5.81
CA TYR A 90 -0.07 -14.20 6.02
C TYR A 90 0.82 -14.98 5.04
N VAL A 91 0.80 -14.66 3.74
CA VAL A 91 1.67 -15.30 2.75
C VAL A 91 3.15 -15.12 3.10
N LYS A 92 3.56 -13.93 3.56
CA LYS A 92 4.95 -13.69 4.01
C LYS A 92 5.34 -14.48 5.26
N LEU A 93 4.37 -14.77 6.14
CA LEU A 93 4.61 -15.55 7.35
C LEU A 93 4.86 -17.03 7.01
N GLU A 94 4.06 -17.58 6.10
CA GLU A 94 4.18 -18.98 5.66
C GLU A 94 5.42 -19.21 4.79
N ASN A 95 6.00 -18.15 4.20
CA ASN A 95 7.25 -18.18 3.44
C ASN A 95 7.27 -19.25 2.32
N PRO A 96 6.34 -19.18 1.36
CA PRO A 96 6.24 -20.16 0.28
C PRO A 96 7.47 -20.12 -0.63
N GLU A 97 7.92 -21.29 -1.07
CA GLU A 97 9.08 -21.44 -1.98
C GLU A 97 8.68 -21.35 -3.45
N THR A 98 7.40 -21.55 -3.76
CA THR A 98 6.87 -21.56 -5.12
C THR A 98 5.67 -20.64 -5.30
N LEU A 99 5.42 -20.24 -6.55
CA LEU A 99 4.24 -19.42 -6.88
C LEU A 99 2.93 -20.16 -6.58
N SER A 100 2.86 -21.47 -6.86
CA SER A 100 1.67 -22.28 -6.58
C SER A 100 1.36 -22.30 -5.09
N GLU A 101 2.38 -22.57 -4.28
CA GLU A 101 2.23 -22.57 -2.82
C GLU A 101 1.80 -21.20 -2.29
N ALA A 102 2.36 -20.11 -2.84
CA ALA A 102 1.93 -18.76 -2.48
C ALA A 102 0.45 -18.50 -2.81
N MET A 103 -0.05 -19.02 -3.94
CA MET A 103 -1.45 -18.93 -4.32
C MET A 103 -2.34 -19.76 -3.39
N ASP A 104 -1.94 -20.99 -3.06
CA ASP A 104 -2.67 -21.88 -2.15
C ASP A 104 -2.79 -21.27 -0.75
N VAL A 105 -1.71 -20.69 -0.24
CA VAL A 105 -1.69 -19.99 1.05
C VAL A 105 -2.61 -18.77 1.04
N ALA A 106 -2.63 -18.01 -0.06
CA ALA A 106 -3.49 -16.84 -0.18
C ALA A 106 -4.98 -17.23 -0.24
N VAL A 107 -5.34 -18.27 -0.99
CA VAL A 107 -6.70 -18.82 -1.04
C VAL A 107 -7.14 -19.30 0.35
N LYS A 108 -6.31 -20.12 1.00
CA LYS A 108 -6.56 -20.62 2.37
C LYS A 108 -6.84 -19.49 3.36
N TYR A 109 -6.09 -18.38 3.27
CA TYR A 109 -6.32 -17.22 4.12
C TYR A 109 -7.68 -16.57 3.87
N GLU A 110 -8.00 -16.30 2.61
CA GLU A 110 -9.24 -15.63 2.23
C GLU A 110 -10.47 -16.48 2.58
N ASP A 111 -10.43 -17.78 2.34
CA ASP A 111 -11.52 -18.71 2.70
C ASP A 111 -11.80 -18.72 4.21
N THR A 112 -10.75 -18.64 5.02
CA THR A 112 -10.87 -18.68 6.49
C THR A 112 -11.17 -17.31 7.11
N HIS A 113 -10.89 -16.21 6.41
CA HIS A 113 -10.97 -14.84 6.95
C HIS A 113 -11.90 -13.89 6.17
N PHE A 114 -12.67 -14.39 5.18
CA PHE A 114 -13.62 -13.61 4.38
C PHE A 114 -14.63 -12.80 5.23
N VAL A 115 -15.01 -13.33 6.41
CA VAL A 115 -16.00 -12.73 7.31
C VAL A 115 -15.48 -11.47 8.02
N ASP A 116 -14.17 -11.33 8.18
CA ASP A 116 -13.57 -10.22 8.92
C ASP A 116 -13.65 -8.88 8.18
N GLU A 117 -13.67 -8.89 6.84
CA GLU A 117 -13.74 -7.66 6.03
C GLU A 117 -15.13 -6.99 6.15
N VAL A 118 -16.20 -7.79 6.16
CA VAL A 118 -17.59 -7.31 6.38
C VAL A 118 -17.79 -6.78 7.80
N ARG A 119 -17.26 -7.50 8.79
CA ARG A 119 -17.33 -7.08 10.21
C ARG A 119 -16.57 -5.78 10.46
N ASP A 120 -15.42 -5.59 9.82
CA ASP A 120 -14.67 -4.33 9.92
C ASP A 120 -15.39 -3.16 9.27
N LEU A 121 -16.03 -3.35 8.11
CA LEU A 121 -16.83 -2.33 7.47
C LEU A 121 -18.02 -1.93 8.36
N GLN A 122 -18.69 -2.90 8.97
CA GLN A 122 -19.78 -2.65 9.93
C GLN A 122 -19.26 -1.91 11.17
N ALA A 123 -18.14 -2.35 11.78
CA ALA A 123 -17.55 -1.69 12.93
C ALA A 123 -17.07 -0.25 12.61
N ARG A 124 -16.63 0.03 11.37
CA ARG A 124 -16.28 1.38 10.91
C ARG A 124 -17.52 2.24 10.65
N GLN A 125 -18.62 1.66 10.17
CA GLN A 125 -19.89 2.36 9.99
C GLN A 125 -20.54 2.71 11.33
N ASP A 126 -20.50 1.81 12.32
CA ASP A 126 -21.03 2.07 13.65
C ASP A 126 -20.24 3.15 14.41
N LYS A 127 -18.92 3.25 14.18
CA LYS A 127 -18.10 4.37 14.68
C LYS A 127 -18.34 5.71 13.96
N ARG A 128 -19.06 5.71 12.83
CA ARG A 128 -19.39 6.92 12.05
C ARG A 128 -20.81 7.43 12.26
N LYS A 129 -21.66 6.74 13.04
CA LYS A 129 -22.97 7.29 13.44
C LYS A 129 -22.75 8.45 14.43
N PRO A 130 -23.16 9.70 14.12
CA PRO A 130 -23.27 10.73 15.14
C PRO A 130 -24.46 10.38 16.03
N LEU A 131 -24.23 10.30 17.34
CA LEU A 131 -25.29 10.26 18.35
C LEU A 131 -26.08 11.58 18.25
N VAL A 132 -27.21 11.56 17.54
CA VAL A 132 -28.19 12.64 17.56
C VAL A 132 -29.56 12.02 17.77
N GLU A 133 -29.95 11.93 19.05
CA GLU A 133 -31.34 12.11 19.47
C GLU A 133 -31.34 12.72 20.88
N GLN A 134 -31.57 14.02 20.94
CA GLN A 134 -32.53 14.59 21.89
C GLN A 134 -33.05 15.88 21.29
N GLY A 135 -34.31 15.82 20.85
CA GLY A 135 -35.02 16.96 20.30
C GLY A 135 -35.32 17.99 21.39
N SER A 136 -35.07 19.25 21.06
CA SER A 136 -36.02 20.33 21.39
C SER A 136 -35.90 21.42 20.32
N SER A 137 -37.07 21.74 19.78
CA SER A 137 -37.48 22.86 18.95
C SER A 137 -36.52 24.03 18.76
N GLY A 138 -36.31 24.42 17.50
CA GLY A 138 -35.76 25.72 17.13
C GLY A 138 -35.57 25.85 15.63
N GLU A 139 -36.59 26.36 14.94
CA GLU A 139 -36.50 26.83 13.55
C GLU A 139 -35.27 27.73 13.34
N LYS A 140 -34.56 27.53 12.21
CA LYS A 140 -34.04 28.62 11.37
C LYS A 140 -33.39 28.11 10.07
N SER A 141 -34.10 28.41 8.98
CA SER A 141 -33.68 28.83 7.65
C SER A 141 -32.31 28.40 7.10
N PHE A 142 -32.38 27.73 5.95
CA PHE A 142 -31.35 27.66 4.93
C PHE A 142 -30.77 29.04 4.58
N LYS A 143 -29.44 29.15 4.53
CA LYS A 143 -28.74 30.16 3.73
C LYS A 143 -27.48 29.53 3.13
N GLY A 144 -27.37 29.61 1.80
CA GLY A 144 -26.29 29.05 1.01
C GLY A 144 -24.90 29.61 1.34
N LYS A 145 -23.88 28.83 1.01
CA LYS A 145 -22.45 29.16 1.16
C LYS A 145 -22.04 30.26 0.18
N PRO A 146 -21.19 31.22 0.56
CA PRO A 146 -20.27 31.85 -0.36
C PRO A 146 -18.89 31.18 -0.27
N PHE A 147 -18.32 30.95 -1.45
CA PHE A 147 -16.97 30.45 -1.68
C PHE A 147 -15.97 31.62 -1.57
N ARG A 148 -15.00 31.53 -0.65
CA ARG A 148 -13.66 32.18 -0.61
C ARG A 148 -13.00 31.62 0.67
N GLY A 149 -11.81 31.05 0.68
CA GLY A 149 -10.54 31.52 0.15
C GLY A 149 -9.51 31.26 1.27
N LYS A 150 -8.35 30.72 0.90
CA LYS A 150 -7.13 30.45 1.69
C LYS A 150 -7.06 31.00 3.14
N GLY A 151 -6.80 30.08 4.07
CA GLY A 151 -5.95 30.31 5.25
C GLY A 151 -6.63 30.72 6.55
N ARG A 152 -6.63 29.81 7.55
CA ARG A 152 -6.27 30.07 8.96
C ARG A 152 -6.44 28.79 9.79
N PHE A 153 -5.35 28.36 10.41
CA PHE A 153 -5.36 27.34 11.46
C PHE A 153 -6.34 27.77 12.56
N LYS A 154 -7.23 26.86 12.98
CA LYS A 154 -8.07 27.06 14.16
C LYS A 154 -7.20 27.00 15.42
N PRO A 155 -7.34 27.92 16.39
CA PRO A 155 -6.67 27.79 17.67
C PRO A 155 -7.23 26.57 18.43
N ARG A 156 -6.32 25.81 19.03
CA ARG A 156 -6.61 24.65 19.87
C ARG A 156 -7.27 25.11 21.20
N PRO A 157 -8.20 24.34 21.81
CA PRO A 157 -8.78 24.72 23.08
C PRO A 157 -7.69 24.75 24.17
N HIS A 158 -7.80 25.72 25.06
CA HIS A 158 -6.87 26.03 26.17
C HIS A 158 -6.17 24.78 26.73
N SER A 159 -4.87 24.66 26.45
CA SER A 159 -4.02 23.70 27.16
C SER A 159 -3.92 24.13 28.62
N LYS A 160 -4.34 23.25 29.53
CA LYS A 160 -4.05 23.34 30.98
C LYS A 160 -2.58 23.73 31.15
N ARG A 161 -2.36 24.82 31.91
CA ARG A 161 -1.08 25.53 32.07
C ARG A 161 0.04 24.56 32.43
N ALA A 162 1.24 24.82 31.91
CA ALA A 162 2.42 23.97 32.08
C ALA A 162 2.88 23.86 33.56
N GLU A 163 2.36 24.70 34.43
CA GLU A 163 2.68 24.77 35.86
C GLU A 163 2.27 23.51 36.64
N ASP A 164 1.18 22.83 36.26
CA ASP A 164 0.68 21.65 37.00
C ASP A 164 1.23 20.30 36.50
N ARG A 165 2.10 20.29 35.47
CA ARG A 165 2.62 19.04 34.91
C ARG A 165 3.98 18.68 35.50
N THR A 166 4.06 17.49 36.09
CA THR A 166 5.30 16.89 36.57
C THR A 166 6.01 16.11 35.47
N CYS A 167 7.34 16.19 35.47
CA CYS A 167 8.17 15.50 34.50
C CYS A 167 8.21 14.00 34.80
N PHE A 168 7.78 13.15 33.86
CA PHE A 168 7.82 11.69 34.04
C PHE A 168 9.24 11.09 34.18
N HIS A 169 10.30 11.87 33.91
CA HIS A 169 11.68 11.42 34.07
C HIS A 169 12.27 11.77 35.45
N CYS A 170 12.02 12.97 35.99
CA CYS A 170 12.59 13.42 37.27
C CYS A 170 11.55 13.78 38.34
N LYS A 171 10.27 13.58 38.05
CA LYS A 171 9.10 13.83 38.91
C LYS A 171 8.96 15.26 39.45
N LYS A 172 9.69 16.24 38.90
CA LYS A 172 9.61 17.66 39.30
C LYS A 172 8.52 18.40 38.51
N PRO A 173 7.75 19.29 39.14
CA PRO A 173 6.73 20.12 38.47
C PRO A 173 7.37 21.19 37.57
N GLY A 174 6.58 21.77 36.68
CA GLY A 174 6.98 22.89 35.82
C GLY A 174 7.61 22.51 34.48
N HIS A 175 7.81 21.22 34.17
CA HIS A 175 8.22 20.77 32.83
C HIS A 175 7.79 19.33 32.54
N ILE A 176 7.77 18.95 31.26
CA ILE A 176 7.47 17.58 30.80
C ILE A 176 8.74 16.87 30.34
N LYS A 177 8.69 15.54 30.20
CA LYS A 177 9.84 14.70 29.79
C LYS A 177 10.52 15.17 28.50
N ALA A 178 9.76 15.69 27.54
CA ALA A 178 10.29 16.25 26.29
C ALA A 178 11.23 17.45 26.50
N ASN A 179 11.03 18.22 27.58
CA ASN A 179 11.79 19.43 27.89
C ASN A 179 12.84 19.21 29.00
N PHE A 180 13.09 17.97 29.40
CA PHE A 180 13.97 17.64 30.53
C PHE A 180 15.39 18.20 30.39
N PHE A 181 15.98 18.11 29.21
CA PHE A 181 17.36 18.58 28.99
C PHE A 181 17.49 20.10 28.98
N LEU A 182 16.48 20.83 28.49
CA LEU A 182 16.43 22.29 28.53
C LEU A 182 16.27 22.78 29.97
N TRP A 183 15.33 22.19 30.70
CA TRP A 183 15.12 22.49 32.12
C TRP A 183 16.39 22.19 32.96
N LYS A 184 17.09 21.08 32.68
CA LYS A 184 18.35 20.73 33.36
C LYS A 184 19.45 21.77 33.12
N LYS A 185 19.51 22.35 31.91
CA LYS A 185 20.49 23.39 31.55
C LYS A 185 20.22 24.72 32.24
N GLU A 186 18.95 25.10 32.37
CA GLU A 186 18.53 26.32 33.07
C GLU A 186 18.85 26.26 34.58
N GLN A 187 18.67 25.10 35.21
CA GLN A 187 19.03 24.88 36.61
C GLN A 187 20.55 24.94 36.86
N GLY A 188 21.36 24.50 35.89
CA GLY A 188 22.82 24.60 35.97
C GLY A 188 23.34 26.04 35.95
N ASN A 189 22.61 26.97 35.31
CA ASN A 189 22.98 28.38 35.26
C ASN A 189 22.58 29.18 36.52
N GLN A 190 21.68 28.67 37.36
CA GLN A 190 21.29 29.34 38.61
C GLN A 190 22.20 28.99 39.80
N GLY A 191 23.18 28.07 39.62
CA GLY A 191 24.01 27.53 40.70
C GLY A 191 25.36 28.22 40.94
N ASN A 192 25.70 29.31 40.25
CA ASN A 192 27.00 29.98 40.43
C ASN A 192 26.83 31.45 40.83
N GLY A 193 26.51 31.66 42.10
CA GLY A 193 26.31 32.98 42.70
C GLY A 193 26.18 32.90 44.22
N GLN A 194 27.21 32.41 44.91
CA GLN A 194 27.38 32.66 46.34
C GLN A 194 28.40 33.79 46.54
N PRO A 195 28.11 34.85 47.31
CA PRO A 195 29.13 35.76 47.80
C PRO A 195 29.93 35.04 48.91
N ARG A 196 31.26 35.01 48.76
CA ARG A 196 32.17 34.74 49.88
C ARG A 196 32.02 35.87 50.90
N GLN A 197 31.83 35.50 52.16
CA GLN A 197 31.99 36.38 53.32
C GLN A 197 33.41 36.91 53.40
#